data_AF-A0AAV0SYJ0-F1
#
_entry.id   AF-A0AAV0SYJ0-F1
#
_cell.length_a   1.000
_cell.length_b   1.000
_cell.length_c   1.000
_cell.angle_alpha   90.00
_cell.angle_beta   90.00
_cell.angle_gamma   90.00
#
_symmetry.space_group_name_H-M   'P 1'
#
loop_
_entity.id
_entity.type
_entity.pdbx_description
1 polymer ?
#
loop_
_entity_poly.entity_id
_entity_poly.type
_entity_poly.pdbx_seq_one_letter_code
_entity_poly.pdbx_strand_id
1 'polypeptide(L)'
;MKTVVASSLLAATTVVSFLASPTSVSAHGQMTRPTARPISQSFRADCGALSGAGDQELQYAPVELLQSRAQADRPAGPTFNILNGCRGTVYELNNTVTELEADTPFDVEWIIQAPHPGTMVLSVVRPRVDGRGVITYEAVAKLLTIDPFAVSSSEKTSTVAIIPSSVTACGSAGDCALQFYWHSDLAGQTYPTCGDIVVTRSGQSASETLTVAPMAPGSAPTSADSRAGGGLETDGPKSGNNASSDVPLETSPTAKKRCTRRQQQSSAESSAL
;
A
#
# COMPACT_ATOMS: atom_id res chain seq x y z
N MET A 1 -39.27 40.74 66.11
CA MET A 1 -38.79 41.40 64.87
C MET A 1 -37.44 40.83 64.50
N LYS A 2 -37.22 40.63 63.18
CA LYS A 2 -36.00 40.20 62.47
C LYS A 2 -35.82 38.68 62.32
N THR A 3 -36.62 38.15 61.40
CA THR A 3 -36.25 37.05 60.51
C THR A 3 -35.02 37.44 59.69
N VAL A 4 -34.02 36.57 59.61
CA VAL A 4 -32.92 36.65 58.65
C VAL A 4 -33.08 35.51 57.67
N VAL A 5 -33.35 35.85 56.41
CA VAL A 5 -33.50 34.93 55.29
C VAL A 5 -32.11 34.72 54.70
N ALA A 6 -31.62 33.48 54.71
CA ALA A 6 -30.40 33.09 54.02
C ALA A 6 -30.73 32.83 52.54
N SER A 7 -30.29 33.73 51.65
CA SER A 7 -30.38 33.55 50.20
C SER A 7 -29.26 32.63 49.71
N SER A 8 -29.62 31.42 49.30
CA SER A 8 -28.74 30.52 48.56
C SER A 8 -28.58 31.01 47.12
N LEU A 9 -27.41 31.55 46.77
CA LEU A 9 -27.02 31.72 45.36
C LEU A 9 -26.49 30.39 44.83
N LEU A 10 -27.28 29.68 44.04
CA LEU A 10 -26.76 28.65 43.12
C LEU A 10 -26.12 29.35 41.92
N ALA A 11 -24.80 29.37 41.85
CA ALA A 11 -24.08 29.73 40.64
C ALA A 11 -24.17 28.55 39.66
N ALA A 12 -24.97 28.71 38.60
CA ALA A 12 -25.05 27.73 37.52
C ALA A 12 -23.81 27.84 36.63
N THR A 13 -22.80 27.01 36.90
CA THR A 13 -21.61 26.89 36.06
C THR A 13 -21.99 26.21 34.76
N THR A 14 -22.19 26.99 33.69
CA THR A 14 -22.47 26.47 32.34
C THR A 14 -21.18 25.87 31.79
N VAL A 15 -21.01 24.55 31.93
CA VAL A 15 -19.92 23.82 31.28
C VAL A 15 -20.26 23.70 29.79
N VAL A 16 -19.73 24.63 28.99
CA VAL A 16 -19.74 24.51 27.53
C VAL A 16 -18.82 23.36 27.16
N SER A 17 -19.39 22.17 27.02
CA SER A 17 -18.69 21.01 26.47
C SER A 17 -18.48 21.27 24.97
N PHE A 18 -17.29 21.76 24.62
CA PHE A 18 -16.80 21.71 23.25
C PHE A 18 -16.71 20.23 22.87
N LEU A 19 -17.72 19.73 22.17
CA LEU A 19 -17.61 18.51 21.38
C LEU A 19 -16.50 18.77 20.35
N ALA A 20 -15.28 18.36 20.68
CA ALA A 20 -14.24 18.20 19.69
C ALA A 20 -14.71 17.08 18.76
N SER A 21 -15.43 17.45 17.71
CA SER A 21 -15.60 16.57 16.56
C SER A 21 -14.20 16.11 16.18
N PRO A 22 -13.91 14.80 16.10
CA PRO A 22 -12.67 14.37 15.51
C PRO A 22 -12.69 14.94 14.10
N THR A 23 -11.88 15.97 13.84
CA THR A 23 -11.47 16.28 12.48
C THR A 23 -10.59 15.10 12.08
N SER A 24 -11.20 13.96 11.77
CA SER A 24 -10.59 12.98 10.90
C SER A 24 -10.26 13.80 9.67
N VAL A 25 -8.97 14.15 9.52
CA VAL A 25 -8.50 14.82 8.32
C VAL A 25 -8.71 13.79 7.24
N SER A 26 -9.88 13.88 6.62
CA SER A 26 -10.29 13.19 5.42
C SER A 26 -9.25 13.58 4.39
N ALA A 27 -8.47 12.62 3.97
CA ALA A 27 -7.69 12.81 2.77
C ALA A 27 -7.92 11.59 1.90
N HIS A 28 -7.54 11.72 0.62
CA HIS A 28 -7.23 10.62 -0.28
C HIS A 28 -8.35 10.06 -1.18
N GLY A 29 -7.89 9.39 -2.23
CA GLY A 29 -8.74 8.69 -3.18
C GLY A 29 -8.11 7.36 -3.58
N GLN A 30 -8.93 6.47 -4.12
CA GLN A 30 -8.48 5.18 -4.62
C GLN A 30 -9.38 4.70 -5.74
N MET A 31 -8.86 3.77 -6.54
CA MET A 31 -9.69 2.91 -7.37
C MET A 31 -10.55 1.99 -6.48
N THR A 32 -11.83 1.88 -6.81
CA THR A 32 -12.79 0.98 -6.16
C THR A 32 -13.23 -0.17 -7.06
N ARG A 33 -13.11 -0.01 -8.39
CA ARG A 33 -13.34 -1.07 -9.38
C ARG A 33 -12.30 -0.99 -10.50
N PRO A 34 -11.64 -2.10 -10.89
CA PRO A 34 -11.53 -3.40 -10.20
C PRO A 34 -11.21 -3.30 -8.70
N THR A 35 -11.56 -4.33 -7.94
CA THR A 35 -11.38 -4.32 -6.48
C THR A 35 -9.92 -4.10 -6.12
N ALA A 36 -9.65 -3.03 -5.37
CA ALA A 36 -8.31 -2.75 -4.86
C ALA A 36 -7.85 -3.87 -3.91
N ARG A 37 -6.55 -4.15 -3.91
CA ARG A 37 -5.93 -5.04 -2.93
C ARG A 37 -6.21 -4.51 -1.51
N PRO A 38 -6.59 -5.40 -0.58
CA PRO A 38 -6.80 -5.02 0.80
C PRO A 38 -5.46 -4.81 1.52
N ILE A 39 -5.51 -4.12 2.66
CA ILE A 39 -4.45 -4.19 3.66
C ILE A 39 -4.56 -5.55 4.36
N SER A 40 -3.66 -6.47 4.00
CA SER A 40 -3.66 -7.83 4.52
C SER A 40 -2.96 -7.96 5.87
N GLN A 41 -3.08 -9.15 6.47
CA GLN A 41 -2.28 -9.50 7.65
C GLN A 41 -0.78 -9.57 7.33
N SER A 42 -0.41 -10.01 6.12
CA SER A 42 0.99 -10.05 5.66
C SER A 42 1.56 -8.64 5.56
N PHE A 43 0.82 -7.71 4.92
CA PHE A 43 1.17 -6.30 4.89
C PHE A 43 1.39 -5.75 6.30
N ARG A 44 0.46 -6.03 7.22
CA ARG A 44 0.51 -5.57 8.62
C ARG A 44 1.74 -6.09 9.37
N ALA A 45 2.15 -7.32 9.11
CA ALA A 45 3.34 -7.92 9.72
C ALA A 45 4.63 -7.25 9.21
N ASP A 46 4.67 -6.90 7.93
CA ASP A 46 5.90 -6.45 7.27
C ASP A 46 6.04 -4.92 7.19
N CYS A 47 4.99 -4.14 7.43
CA CYS A 47 5.03 -2.69 7.20
C CYS A 47 5.78 -1.88 8.28
N GLY A 48 6.29 -2.53 9.32
CA GLY A 48 7.14 -1.92 10.36
C GLY A 48 6.42 -0.81 11.13
N ALA A 49 7.00 0.39 11.14
CA ALA A 49 6.41 1.56 11.81
C ALA A 49 4.96 1.90 11.38
N LEU A 50 4.55 1.47 10.18
CA LEU A 50 3.19 1.66 9.66
C LEU A 50 2.14 0.77 10.34
N SER A 51 2.55 -0.23 11.11
CA SER A 51 1.64 -1.14 11.83
C SER A 51 0.67 -0.43 12.78
N GLY A 52 1.01 0.78 13.25
CA GLY A 52 0.14 1.61 14.09
C GLY A 52 -0.92 2.44 13.34
N ALA A 53 -0.86 2.51 12.00
CA ALA A 53 -1.84 3.25 11.21
C ALA A 53 -3.15 2.46 11.05
N GLY A 54 -4.28 3.14 10.83
CA GLY A 54 -5.54 2.45 10.48
C GLY A 54 -5.53 1.92 9.04
N ASP A 55 -6.33 0.89 8.72
CA ASP A 55 -6.39 0.34 7.35
C ASP A 55 -6.82 1.39 6.33
N GLN A 56 -7.74 2.28 6.70
CA GLN A 56 -8.13 3.40 5.84
C GLN A 56 -6.94 4.32 5.55
N GLU A 57 -6.14 4.67 6.55
CA GLU A 57 -4.94 5.49 6.31
C GLU A 57 -3.98 4.77 5.37
N LEU A 58 -3.70 3.49 5.61
CA LEU A 58 -2.80 2.70 4.76
C LEU A 58 -3.31 2.61 3.32
N GLN A 59 -4.62 2.43 3.14
CA GLN A 59 -5.26 2.26 1.85
C GLN A 59 -5.25 3.57 1.03
N TYR A 60 -5.48 4.71 1.68
CA TYR A 60 -5.72 5.94 0.94
C TYR A 60 -4.54 6.94 1.00
N ALA A 61 -3.73 6.98 2.08
CA ALA A 61 -2.71 8.02 2.31
C ALA A 61 -1.74 8.28 1.15
N PRO A 62 -1.21 9.49 0.87
CA PRO A 62 -0.15 9.57 -0.13
C PRO A 62 1.05 8.75 0.35
N VAL A 63 1.71 8.03 -0.56
CA VAL A 63 2.82 7.13 -0.19
C VAL A 63 4.00 7.89 0.41
N GLU A 64 4.16 9.17 0.09
CA GLU A 64 5.18 10.05 0.66
C GLU A 64 4.94 10.29 2.16
N LEU A 65 3.69 10.46 2.59
CA LEU A 65 3.34 10.59 4.01
C LEU A 65 3.60 9.27 4.73
N LEU A 66 3.18 8.14 4.16
CA LEU A 66 3.43 6.83 4.76
C LEU A 66 4.93 6.55 4.88
N GLN A 67 5.71 6.83 3.83
CA GLN A 67 7.16 6.67 3.85
C GLN A 67 7.83 7.53 4.93
N SER A 68 7.33 8.75 5.17
CA SER A 68 7.86 9.64 6.21
C SER A 68 7.73 9.10 7.64
N ARG A 69 6.89 8.06 7.86
CA ARG A 69 6.67 7.45 9.18
C ARG A 69 7.74 6.43 9.57
N ALA A 70 8.67 6.06 8.69
CA ALA A 70 9.70 5.07 8.98
C ALA A 70 10.45 5.38 10.29
N GLN A 71 10.67 4.35 11.12
CA GLN A 71 11.39 4.45 12.39
C GLN A 71 12.50 3.42 12.46
N ALA A 72 13.66 3.80 12.99
CA ALA A 72 14.82 2.91 13.07
C ALA A 72 14.61 1.71 14.01
N ASP A 73 13.82 1.87 15.07
CA ASP A 73 13.49 0.84 16.05
C ASP A 73 12.28 -0.05 15.65
N ARG A 74 11.61 0.30 14.55
CA ARG A 74 10.49 -0.46 13.96
C ARG A 74 10.66 -0.57 12.43
N PRO A 75 11.74 -1.24 11.97
CA PRO A 75 12.00 -1.37 10.56
C PRO A 75 10.88 -2.16 9.87
N ALA A 76 10.66 -1.88 8.60
CA ALA A 76 9.85 -2.74 7.76
C ALA A 76 10.55 -4.09 7.52
N GLY A 77 9.79 -5.11 7.16
CA GLY A 77 10.28 -6.41 6.75
C GLY A 77 11.23 -6.29 5.54
N PRO A 78 12.15 -7.25 5.35
CA PRO A 78 13.25 -7.15 4.38
C PRO A 78 12.78 -7.02 2.92
N THR A 79 11.59 -7.50 2.60
CA THR A 79 10.99 -7.47 1.26
C THR A 79 9.93 -6.37 1.10
N PHE A 80 9.55 -5.69 2.19
CA PHE A 80 8.51 -4.66 2.17
C PHE A 80 9.03 -3.37 1.54
N ASN A 81 8.24 -2.82 0.63
CA ASN A 81 8.54 -1.54 -0.01
C ASN A 81 7.25 -0.76 -0.28
N ILE A 82 6.99 0.28 0.50
CA ILE A 82 5.82 1.16 0.31
C ILE A 82 5.79 1.82 -1.07
N LEU A 83 6.96 1.99 -1.70
CA LEU A 83 7.14 2.56 -3.04
C LEU A 83 7.21 1.50 -4.14
N ASN A 84 6.69 0.29 -3.93
CA ASN A 84 6.72 -0.77 -4.95
C ASN A 84 5.85 -0.50 -6.20
N GLY A 85 5.20 0.66 -6.30
CA GLY A 85 4.21 0.98 -7.35
C GLY A 85 2.77 0.58 -6.98
N CYS A 86 2.58 -0.27 -5.98
CA CYS A 86 1.27 -0.70 -5.46
C CYS A 86 1.17 -0.44 -3.95
N ARG A 87 1.76 0.64 -3.45
CA ARG A 87 1.63 1.07 -2.03
C ARG A 87 2.11 0.00 -1.04
N GLY A 88 3.10 -0.80 -1.39
CA GLY A 88 3.59 -1.92 -0.57
C GLY A 88 2.68 -3.15 -0.55
N THR A 89 1.49 -3.09 -1.14
CA THR A 89 0.66 -4.29 -1.33
C THR A 89 1.25 -5.18 -2.43
N VAL A 90 1.07 -6.49 -2.26
CA VAL A 90 1.47 -7.51 -3.24
C VAL A 90 0.28 -8.45 -3.50
N TYR A 91 0.37 -9.27 -4.55
CA TYR A 91 -0.62 -10.30 -4.76
C TYR A 91 -0.56 -11.34 -3.62
N GLU A 92 -1.71 -11.69 -3.09
CA GLU A 92 -1.90 -12.78 -2.13
C GLU A 92 -3.05 -13.68 -2.63
N LEU A 93 -3.00 -14.97 -2.32
CA LEU A 93 -3.95 -15.96 -2.84
C LEU A 93 -5.43 -15.64 -2.53
N ASN A 94 -5.69 -14.89 -1.46
CA ASN A 94 -7.02 -14.49 -1.03
C ASN A 94 -7.48 -13.13 -1.61
N ASN A 95 -6.65 -12.47 -2.44
CA ASN A 95 -7.06 -11.25 -3.12
C ASN A 95 -8.19 -11.53 -4.11
N THR A 96 -9.12 -10.60 -4.23
CA THR A 96 -10.10 -10.61 -5.32
C THR A 96 -9.39 -10.38 -6.65
N VAL A 97 -9.57 -11.31 -7.58
CA VAL A 97 -9.02 -11.22 -8.94
C VAL A 97 -10.16 -10.92 -9.90
N THR A 98 -10.01 -9.88 -10.71
CA THR A 98 -11.00 -9.50 -11.72
C THR A 98 -10.60 -10.07 -13.08
N GLU A 99 -11.48 -10.88 -13.68
CA GLU A 99 -11.30 -11.35 -15.05
C GLU A 99 -11.70 -10.23 -16.02
N LEU A 100 -10.81 -9.90 -16.96
CA LEU A 100 -11.00 -8.89 -17.99
C LEU A 100 -10.67 -9.49 -19.36
N GLU A 101 -11.55 -9.33 -20.33
CA GLU A 101 -11.27 -9.79 -21.69
C GLU A 101 -10.49 -8.71 -22.47
N ALA A 102 -9.43 -9.13 -23.16
CA ALA A 102 -8.68 -8.25 -24.04
C ALA A 102 -9.57 -7.71 -25.18
N ASP A 103 -9.33 -6.46 -25.58
CA ASP A 103 -10.08 -5.71 -26.58
C ASP A 103 -11.59 -5.49 -26.24
N THR A 104 -12.02 -5.87 -25.03
CA THR A 104 -13.37 -5.61 -24.49
C THR A 104 -13.35 -4.43 -23.50
N PRO A 105 -14.32 -3.50 -23.59
CA PRO A 105 -14.47 -2.42 -22.62
C PRO A 105 -14.80 -2.93 -21.21
N PHE A 106 -14.18 -2.34 -20.20
CA PHE A 106 -14.51 -2.55 -18.79
C PHE A 106 -14.52 -1.22 -18.04
N ASP A 107 -15.31 -1.16 -16.97
CA ASP A 107 -15.39 0.04 -16.15
C ASP A 107 -14.26 0.10 -15.13
N VAL A 108 -13.80 1.32 -14.90
CA VAL A 108 -12.93 1.67 -13.78
C VAL A 108 -13.66 2.69 -12.93
N GLU A 109 -13.75 2.45 -11.63
CA GLU A 109 -14.38 3.35 -10.66
C GLU A 109 -13.39 3.79 -9.60
N TRP A 110 -13.60 4.99 -9.07
CA TRP A 110 -12.81 5.55 -7.98
C TRP A 110 -13.62 6.51 -7.11
N ILE A 111 -13.05 6.79 -5.94
CA ILE A 111 -13.49 7.80 -4.98
C ILE A 111 -12.38 8.82 -4.79
N ILE A 112 -12.72 10.11 -4.68
CA ILE A 112 -11.82 11.21 -4.29
C ILE A 112 -12.42 11.92 -3.07
N GLN A 113 -11.85 11.71 -1.89
CA GLN A 113 -12.31 12.36 -0.67
C GLN A 113 -11.68 13.75 -0.48
N ALA A 114 -10.38 13.86 -0.77
CA ALA A 114 -9.68 15.15 -0.82
C ALA A 114 -9.10 15.40 -2.21
N PRO A 115 -9.56 16.44 -2.93
CA PRO A 115 -9.06 16.75 -4.25
C PRO A 115 -7.66 17.38 -4.19
N HIS A 116 -6.74 16.79 -4.95
CA HIS A 116 -5.44 17.36 -5.29
C HIS A 116 -5.28 17.31 -6.81
N PRO A 117 -5.54 18.43 -7.53
CA PRO A 117 -5.45 18.45 -8.98
C PRO A 117 -4.12 17.89 -9.47
N GLY A 118 -4.17 16.99 -10.44
CA GLY A 118 -2.99 16.30 -10.94
C GLY A 118 -3.32 15.42 -12.14
N THR A 119 -2.58 14.33 -12.31
CA THR A 119 -2.74 13.41 -13.42
C THR A 119 -3.01 12.00 -12.89
N MET A 120 -3.97 11.31 -13.49
CA MET A 120 -4.18 9.88 -13.26
C MET A 120 -3.76 9.09 -14.49
N VAL A 121 -2.95 8.06 -14.29
CA VAL A 121 -2.55 7.09 -15.31
C VAL A 121 -3.06 5.73 -14.91
N LEU A 122 -3.82 5.10 -15.79
CA LEU A 122 -4.25 3.72 -15.65
C LEU A 122 -3.32 2.82 -16.48
N SER A 123 -2.74 1.81 -15.85
CA SER A 123 -1.81 0.89 -16.51
C SER A 123 -2.05 -0.56 -16.10
N VAL A 124 -1.71 -1.50 -16.97
CA VAL A 124 -1.44 -2.88 -16.57
C VAL A 124 0.00 -2.95 -16.11
N VAL A 125 0.23 -3.49 -14.91
CA VAL A 125 1.56 -3.66 -14.31
C VAL A 125 1.85 -5.12 -14.02
N ARG A 126 3.14 -5.50 -14.04
CA ARG A 126 3.63 -6.83 -13.67
C ARG A 126 4.57 -6.75 -12.47
N PRO A 127 4.55 -7.74 -11.57
CA PRO A 127 5.52 -7.83 -10.51
C PRO A 127 6.89 -8.21 -11.07
N ARG A 128 7.93 -7.56 -10.55
CA ARG A 128 9.33 -7.90 -10.73
C ARG A 128 9.94 -8.10 -9.34
N VAL A 129 10.62 -9.21 -9.14
CA VAL A 129 11.29 -9.55 -7.88
C VAL A 129 12.79 -9.26 -8.03
N ASP A 130 13.37 -8.46 -7.14
CA ASP A 130 14.83 -8.25 -7.10
C ASP A 130 15.57 -9.41 -6.42
N GLY A 131 16.91 -9.40 -6.44
CA GLY A 131 17.73 -10.45 -5.81
C GLY A 131 17.59 -10.56 -4.29
N ARG A 132 16.86 -9.65 -3.64
CA ARG A 132 16.57 -9.66 -2.20
C ARG A 132 15.11 -10.04 -1.91
N GLY A 133 14.32 -10.36 -2.93
CA GLY A 133 12.91 -10.68 -2.80
C GLY A 133 11.97 -9.47 -2.76
N VAL A 134 12.46 -8.25 -2.99
CA VAL A 134 11.60 -7.05 -3.04
C VAL A 134 10.82 -7.08 -4.34
N ILE A 135 9.49 -6.99 -4.24
CA ILE A 135 8.60 -6.88 -5.38
C ILE A 135 8.45 -5.40 -5.75
N THR A 136 8.59 -5.07 -7.04
CA THR A 136 8.20 -3.80 -7.65
C THR A 136 7.26 -4.05 -8.83
N TYR A 137 6.39 -3.10 -9.15
CA TYR A 137 5.45 -3.23 -10.25
C TYR A 137 5.84 -2.32 -11.41
N GLU A 138 6.02 -2.91 -12.58
CA GLU A 138 6.41 -2.21 -13.81
C GLU A 138 5.26 -2.18 -14.79
N ALA A 139 4.99 -1.01 -15.37
CA ALA A 139 3.94 -0.86 -16.39
C ALA A 139 4.33 -1.58 -17.68
N VAL A 140 3.44 -2.46 -18.15
CA VAL A 140 3.57 -3.16 -19.43
C VAL A 140 2.63 -2.62 -20.49
N ALA A 141 1.57 -1.91 -20.07
CA ALA A 141 0.71 -1.15 -20.97
C ALA A 141 0.09 0.02 -20.22
N LYS A 142 0.08 1.19 -20.86
CA LYS A 142 -0.73 2.34 -20.41
C LYS A 142 -2.07 2.28 -21.13
N LEU A 143 -3.16 2.29 -20.37
CA LEU A 143 -4.52 2.16 -20.90
C LEU A 143 -5.18 3.53 -21.10
N LEU A 144 -4.97 4.44 -20.15
CA LEU A 144 -5.62 5.75 -20.13
C LEU A 144 -4.77 6.76 -19.36
N THR A 145 -4.93 8.04 -19.70
CA THR A 145 -4.49 9.17 -18.89
C THR A 145 -5.65 10.16 -18.75
N ILE A 146 -5.93 10.61 -17.53
CA ILE A 146 -6.87 11.70 -17.24
C ILE A 146 -6.08 12.87 -16.66
N ASP A 147 -6.21 14.03 -17.30
CA ASP A 147 -5.54 15.28 -16.91
C ASP A 147 -6.41 16.47 -17.38
N PRO A 148 -6.90 17.35 -16.49
CA PRO A 148 -6.69 17.32 -15.04
C PRO A 148 -7.55 16.23 -14.36
N PHE A 149 -6.98 15.59 -13.36
CA PHE A 149 -7.63 14.61 -12.49
C PHE A 149 -7.82 15.16 -11.07
N ALA A 150 -8.82 14.65 -10.35
CA ALA A 150 -9.13 15.00 -8.96
C ALA A 150 -9.26 16.52 -8.70
N VAL A 151 -9.92 17.25 -9.62
CA VAL A 151 -10.21 18.68 -9.47
C VAL A 151 -11.31 19.00 -8.45
N SER A 152 -12.10 18.00 -8.08
CA SER A 152 -13.14 18.06 -7.05
C SER A 152 -13.21 16.74 -6.29
N SER A 153 -13.84 16.74 -5.11
CA SER A 153 -14.23 15.50 -4.44
C SER A 153 -15.32 14.79 -5.24
N SER A 154 -15.37 13.47 -5.11
CA SER A 154 -16.42 12.64 -5.68
C SER A 154 -16.51 11.31 -4.93
N GLU A 155 -17.74 10.84 -4.69
CA GLU A 155 -17.97 9.56 -4.01
C GLU A 155 -18.05 8.37 -4.97
N LYS A 156 -18.34 8.63 -6.25
CA LYS A 156 -18.43 7.61 -7.30
C LYS A 156 -18.23 8.22 -8.68
N THR A 157 -17.00 8.18 -9.18
CA THR A 157 -16.68 8.55 -10.57
C THR A 157 -16.21 7.34 -11.33
N SER A 158 -16.52 7.27 -12.62
CA SER A 158 -16.11 6.16 -13.47
C SER A 158 -15.58 6.61 -14.82
N THR A 159 -14.85 5.72 -15.47
CA THR A 159 -14.51 5.77 -16.89
C THR A 159 -14.50 4.36 -17.45
N VAL A 160 -14.31 4.24 -18.76
CA VAL A 160 -14.18 2.96 -19.45
C VAL A 160 -12.76 2.84 -19.98
N ALA A 161 -12.18 1.65 -19.83
CA ALA A 161 -10.87 1.31 -20.35
C ALA A 161 -10.94 0.02 -21.18
N ILE A 162 -9.90 -0.23 -21.97
CA ILE A 162 -9.74 -1.45 -22.77
C ILE A 162 -8.30 -1.94 -22.56
N ILE A 163 -8.13 -3.23 -22.27
CA ILE A 163 -6.80 -3.86 -22.27
C ILE A 163 -6.52 -4.33 -23.70
N PRO A 164 -5.45 -3.85 -24.37
CA PRO A 164 -5.16 -4.28 -25.73
C PRO A 164 -4.67 -5.74 -25.73
N SER A 165 -5.01 -6.50 -26.77
CA SER A 165 -4.57 -7.90 -26.95
C SER A 165 -3.05 -8.13 -26.99
N SER A 166 -2.27 -7.06 -27.18
CA SER A 166 -0.80 -7.06 -27.06
C SER A 166 -0.30 -7.31 -25.62
N VAL A 167 -1.13 -7.10 -24.60
CA VAL A 167 -0.82 -7.45 -23.21
C VAL A 167 -0.82 -8.97 -23.06
N THR A 168 0.35 -9.54 -22.82
CA THR A 168 0.59 -10.98 -22.67
C THR A 168 1.12 -11.30 -21.28
N ALA A 169 1.09 -12.58 -20.91
CA ALA A 169 1.54 -13.08 -19.60
C ALA A 169 0.83 -12.40 -18.41
N CYS A 170 -0.49 -12.23 -18.55
CA CYS A 170 -1.44 -11.83 -17.50
C CYS A 170 -2.55 -12.88 -17.36
N GLY A 171 -2.26 -14.15 -17.62
CA GLY A 171 -3.28 -15.21 -17.77
C GLY A 171 -3.66 -15.90 -16.46
N SER A 172 -2.88 -15.68 -15.39
CA SER A 172 -3.09 -16.25 -14.07
C SER A 172 -3.10 -15.18 -12.99
N ALA A 173 -3.77 -15.48 -11.87
CA ALA A 173 -3.78 -14.60 -10.72
C ALA A 173 -2.35 -14.32 -10.23
N GLY A 174 -2.05 -13.06 -9.94
CA GLY A 174 -0.71 -12.62 -9.53
C GLY A 174 0.25 -12.32 -10.68
N ASP A 175 -0.07 -12.68 -11.93
CA ASP A 175 0.75 -12.30 -13.08
C ASP A 175 0.75 -10.79 -13.31
N CYS A 176 -0.43 -10.16 -13.16
CA CYS A 176 -0.65 -8.75 -13.44
C CYS A 176 -1.62 -8.10 -12.46
N ALA A 177 -1.51 -6.79 -12.33
CA ALA A 177 -2.48 -5.95 -11.67
C ALA A 177 -2.85 -4.76 -12.56
N LEU A 178 -4.05 -4.24 -12.37
CA LEU A 178 -4.41 -2.92 -12.85
C LEU A 178 -3.95 -1.88 -11.84
N GLN A 179 -3.09 -0.97 -12.27
CA GLN A 179 -2.59 0.13 -11.46
C GLN A 179 -3.32 1.42 -11.84
N PHE A 180 -4.00 1.98 -10.85
CA PHE A 180 -4.50 3.35 -10.85
C PHE A 180 -3.46 4.22 -10.15
N TYR A 181 -2.73 5.02 -10.92
CA TYR A 181 -1.66 5.88 -10.40
C TYR A 181 -2.08 7.34 -10.52
N TRP A 182 -2.44 7.96 -9.40
CA TRP A 182 -2.71 9.39 -9.35
C TRP A 182 -1.53 10.12 -8.69
N HIS A 183 -1.01 11.13 -9.36
CA HIS A 183 0.00 12.04 -8.84
C HIS A 183 -0.45 13.49 -8.95
N SER A 184 -0.16 14.28 -7.92
CA SER A 184 -0.35 15.74 -7.93
C SER A 184 0.98 16.44 -7.70
N ASP A 185 1.49 17.12 -8.73
CA ASP A 185 2.68 17.97 -8.62
C ASP A 185 2.46 19.11 -7.60
N LEU A 186 1.22 19.62 -7.54
CA LEU A 186 0.84 20.70 -6.61
C LEU A 186 0.97 20.27 -5.15
N ALA A 187 0.60 19.03 -4.83
CA ALA A 187 0.70 18.49 -3.48
C ALA A 187 2.04 17.78 -3.21
N GLY A 188 2.78 17.41 -4.26
CA GLY A 188 3.95 16.52 -4.17
C GLY A 188 3.58 15.15 -3.62
N GLN A 189 2.44 14.61 -4.05
CA GLN A 189 1.80 13.44 -3.45
C GLN A 189 1.33 12.44 -4.50
N THR A 190 1.46 11.15 -4.17
CA THR A 190 1.12 10.04 -5.04
C THR A 190 0.19 9.04 -4.34
N TYR A 191 -0.85 8.61 -5.06
CA TYR A 191 -1.89 7.71 -4.56
C TYR A 191 -2.04 6.50 -5.49
N PRO A 192 -1.09 5.54 -5.46
CA PRO A 192 -1.22 4.33 -6.23
C PRO A 192 -2.23 3.38 -5.57
N THR A 193 -3.09 2.79 -6.40
CA THR A 193 -3.99 1.69 -6.04
C THR A 193 -3.81 0.58 -7.06
N CYS A 194 -3.71 -0.67 -6.61
CA CYS A 194 -3.64 -1.83 -7.49
C CYS A 194 -4.78 -2.79 -7.21
N GLY A 195 -5.38 -3.36 -8.25
CA GLY A 195 -6.33 -4.46 -8.19
C GLY A 195 -5.84 -5.62 -9.05
N ASP A 196 -5.96 -6.85 -8.56
CA ASP A 196 -5.47 -8.03 -9.27
C ASP A 196 -6.38 -8.39 -10.44
N ILE A 197 -5.78 -8.72 -11.59
CA ILE A 197 -6.52 -9.03 -12.81
C ILE A 197 -5.99 -10.30 -13.48
N VAL A 198 -6.88 -10.95 -14.24
CA VAL A 198 -6.53 -11.92 -15.28
C VAL A 198 -7.06 -11.41 -16.60
N VAL A 199 -6.22 -11.48 -17.64
CA VAL A 199 -6.57 -11.06 -19.00
C VAL A 199 -6.87 -12.29 -19.84
N THR A 200 -8.13 -12.47 -20.20
CA THR A 200 -8.60 -13.52 -21.12
C THR A 200 -8.63 -13.02 -22.55
N ARG A 201 -8.71 -13.95 -23.51
CA ARG A 201 -8.86 -13.65 -24.93
C ARG A 201 -10.08 -14.39 -25.46
N SER A 202 -10.79 -13.76 -26.39
CA SER A 202 -11.88 -14.38 -27.13
C SER A 202 -11.38 -15.68 -27.76
N GLY A 203 -11.97 -16.82 -27.34
CA GLY A 203 -11.59 -18.15 -27.83
C GLY A 203 -10.58 -18.93 -26.98
N GLN A 204 -10.05 -18.36 -25.89
CA GLN A 204 -9.36 -19.12 -24.84
C GLN A 204 -10.33 -19.40 -23.69
N SER A 205 -11.17 -20.43 -23.85
CA SER A 205 -11.84 -21.01 -22.68
C SER A 205 -10.78 -21.57 -21.73
N ALA A 206 -10.87 -21.19 -20.46
CA ALA A 206 -10.05 -21.73 -19.39
C ALA A 206 -10.10 -23.26 -19.40
N SER A 207 -9.02 -23.89 -19.84
CA SER A 207 -8.83 -25.34 -19.74
C SER A 207 -7.42 -25.61 -19.25
N GLU A 208 -7.20 -25.33 -17.97
CA GLU A 208 -6.27 -26.10 -17.15
C GLU A 208 -6.93 -26.39 -15.81
N THR A 209 -7.96 -27.24 -15.86
CA THR A 209 -8.33 -28.06 -14.70
C THR A 209 -7.16 -29.00 -14.45
N LEU A 210 -6.40 -28.76 -13.39
CA LEU A 210 -5.43 -29.70 -12.84
C LEU A 210 -6.14 -31.04 -12.57
N THR A 211 -5.99 -31.98 -13.49
CA THR A 211 -6.36 -33.37 -13.28
C THR A 211 -5.29 -33.99 -12.40
N VAL A 212 -5.57 -34.03 -11.09
CA VAL A 212 -4.81 -34.89 -10.17
C VAL A 212 -5.09 -36.34 -10.59
N ALA A 213 -4.08 -36.99 -11.17
CA ALA A 213 -4.12 -38.41 -11.45
C ALA A 213 -4.25 -39.21 -10.13
N PRO A 214 -5.05 -40.28 -10.08
CA PRO A 214 -5.20 -41.08 -8.88
C PRO A 214 -3.89 -41.83 -8.57
N MET A 215 -3.35 -41.61 -7.37
CA MET A 215 -2.25 -42.39 -6.81
C MET A 215 -2.63 -43.87 -6.74
N ALA A 216 -1.81 -44.73 -7.35
CA ALA A 216 -1.86 -46.17 -7.16
C ALA A 216 -1.52 -46.54 -5.69
N PRO A 217 -2.09 -47.64 -5.14
CA PRO A 217 -1.83 -48.04 -3.76
C PRO A 217 -0.42 -48.62 -3.63
N GLY A 218 0.47 -47.88 -2.97
CA GLY A 218 1.80 -48.33 -2.57
C GLY A 218 1.72 -49.24 -1.35
N SER A 219 2.24 -50.46 -1.49
CA SER A 219 2.34 -51.47 -0.45
C SER A 219 3.18 -51.00 0.75
N ALA A 220 2.71 -51.34 1.95
CA ALA A 220 3.43 -51.15 3.20
C ALA A 220 4.69 -52.03 3.29
N PRO A 221 5.67 -51.60 4.10
CA PRO A 221 6.37 -52.55 4.97
C PRO A 221 6.37 -52.09 6.44
N THR A 222 5.77 -52.97 7.25
CA THR A 222 6.24 -53.48 8.55
C THR A 222 7.24 -52.68 9.38
N SER A 223 6.77 -52.29 10.57
CA SER A 223 7.56 -51.95 11.75
C SER A 223 8.42 -53.12 12.23
N ALA A 224 9.68 -52.85 12.58
CA ALA A 224 10.44 -53.65 13.53
C ALA A 224 11.22 -52.71 14.46
N ASP A 225 10.90 -52.85 15.74
CA ASP A 225 11.49 -52.24 16.92
C ASP A 225 12.88 -52.85 17.20
N SER A 226 13.86 -52.03 17.63
CA SER A 226 14.88 -52.44 18.61
C SER A 226 15.69 -51.26 19.16
N ARG A 227 15.86 -51.36 20.47
CA ARG A 227 16.44 -50.46 21.48
C ARG A 227 17.98 -50.31 21.43
N ALA A 228 18.41 -49.14 21.93
CA ALA A 228 19.50 -48.90 22.89
C ALA A 228 20.96 -48.63 22.43
N GLY A 229 21.56 -47.63 23.13
CA GLY A 229 23.00 -47.30 23.23
C GLY A 229 23.40 -46.16 22.28
N GLY A 230 23.83 -44.97 22.70
CA GLY A 230 24.71 -44.61 23.82
C GLY A 230 26.11 -44.29 23.26
N GLY A 231 26.47 -43.01 23.12
CA GLY A 231 27.81 -42.60 22.68
C GLY A 231 27.95 -41.10 22.44
N LEU A 232 28.58 -40.41 23.39
CA LEU A 232 29.19 -39.08 23.24
C LEU A 232 30.47 -39.18 22.40
N GLU A 233 30.74 -38.15 21.59
CA GLU A 233 32.06 -37.53 21.27
C GLU A 233 31.78 -36.39 20.26
N THR A 234 31.81 -35.11 20.62
CA THR A 234 32.97 -34.19 20.71
C THR A 234 34.00 -34.37 19.60
N ASP A 235 33.99 -33.47 18.60
CA ASP A 235 35.25 -32.93 18.11
C ASP A 235 35.11 -31.48 17.61
N GLY A 236 36.16 -30.71 17.89
CA GLY A 236 36.24 -29.27 17.79
C GLY A 236 36.72 -28.72 16.44
N PRO A 237 37.11 -27.43 16.40
CA PRO A 237 36.97 -26.55 15.25
C PRO A 237 38.22 -26.49 14.36
N LYS A 238 38.04 -26.11 13.09
CA LYS A 238 39.16 -25.65 12.25
C LYS A 238 39.05 -24.15 11.98
N SER A 239 39.93 -23.43 12.68
CA SER A 239 40.32 -22.05 12.45
C SER A 239 41.16 -21.91 11.17
N GLY A 240 41.04 -20.76 10.51
CA GLY A 240 41.88 -20.31 9.41
C GLY A 240 41.86 -18.78 9.31
N ASN A 241 42.80 -18.15 10.01
CA ASN A 241 43.09 -16.71 10.05
C ASN A 241 43.61 -16.16 8.70
N ASN A 242 43.25 -14.91 8.38
CA ASN A 242 44.16 -13.75 8.27
C ASN A 242 43.36 -12.51 7.83
N ALA A 243 43.24 -11.47 8.65
CA ALA A 243 44.18 -10.34 8.79
C ALA A 243 44.18 -9.43 7.54
N SER A 244 43.45 -8.31 7.53
CA SER A 244 43.71 -7.01 8.19
C SER A 244 44.46 -6.04 7.25
N SER A 245 43.85 -4.88 6.99
CA SER A 245 44.54 -3.61 6.69
C SER A 245 43.57 -2.44 6.92
N ASP A 246 43.92 -1.69 7.96
CA ASP A 246 43.40 -0.42 8.45
C ASP A 246 43.79 0.78 7.53
N VAL A 247 42.86 1.73 7.29
CA VAL A 247 42.92 3.18 7.68
C VAL A 247 43.34 4.12 6.51
N PRO A 248 42.98 5.43 6.43
CA PRO A 248 42.21 6.31 7.35
C PRO A 248 41.00 7.07 6.78
N LEU A 249 40.27 7.60 7.76
CA LEU A 249 39.35 8.74 7.79
C LEU A 249 39.91 10.03 7.15
N GLU A 250 39.09 10.78 6.41
CA GLU A 250 39.23 12.23 6.28
C GLU A 250 37.86 12.93 6.36
N THR A 251 37.88 14.11 6.98
CA THR A 251 36.75 14.85 7.56
C THR A 251 36.46 16.17 6.84
N SER A 252 35.16 16.50 6.72
CA SER A 252 34.54 17.86 6.83
C SER A 252 34.69 18.88 5.66
N PRO A 253 33.90 19.99 5.61
CA PRO A 253 32.46 20.18 5.93
C PRO A 253 31.68 21.10 4.92
N THR A 254 30.39 21.36 5.22
CA THR A 254 29.50 22.50 4.81
C THR A 254 28.98 22.53 3.35
N ALA A 255 27.71 22.87 3.04
CA ALA A 255 26.81 23.85 3.65
C ALA A 255 25.31 23.51 3.47
N LYS A 256 24.53 23.71 4.54
CA LYS A 256 23.07 23.75 4.54
C LYS A 256 22.60 25.08 3.94
N LYS A 257 21.88 25.08 2.82
CA LYS A 257 21.09 26.25 2.39
C LYS A 257 19.73 26.21 3.05
N ARG A 258 19.55 27.12 4.01
CA ARG A 258 18.31 27.44 4.71
C ARG A 258 17.42 28.26 3.75
N CYS A 259 16.35 27.68 3.23
CA CYS A 259 15.31 28.45 2.53
C CYS A 259 14.40 29.12 3.57
N THR A 260 14.53 30.43 3.70
CA THR A 260 13.61 31.29 4.48
C THR A 260 12.29 31.46 3.73
N ARG A 261 11.22 30.94 4.34
CA ARG A 261 9.82 31.15 3.96
C ARG A 261 9.44 32.63 4.20
N ARG A 262 9.17 33.37 3.13
CA ARG A 262 8.54 34.70 3.22
C ARG A 262 7.03 34.49 3.31
N GLN A 263 6.46 34.67 4.49
CA GLN A 263 5.02 34.87 4.64
C GLN A 263 4.67 36.23 4.02
N GLN A 264 3.84 36.22 2.99
CA GLN A 264 2.99 37.37 2.67
C GLN A 264 1.57 36.99 3.02
N GLN A 265 1.11 37.57 4.14
CA GLN A 265 -0.30 37.83 4.39
C GLN A 265 -0.81 38.75 3.28
N SER A 266 -1.88 38.33 2.61
CA SER A 266 -2.82 39.27 1.99
C SER A 266 -4.22 38.90 2.45
N SER A 267 -4.68 39.66 3.43
CA SER A 267 -6.08 39.89 3.78
C SER A 267 -6.86 40.38 2.55
N ALA A 268 -8.02 39.78 2.32
CA ALA A 268 -9.11 40.42 1.58
C ALA A 268 -10.44 39.95 2.19
N GLU A 269 -11.02 40.84 2.99
CA GLU A 269 -12.42 40.82 3.40
C GLU A 269 -13.33 41.20 2.22
N SER A 270 -14.46 40.49 2.14
CA SER A 270 -15.82 41.00 1.95
C SER A 270 -16.14 41.87 0.72
N SER A 271 -17.10 41.41 -0.09
CA SER A 271 -18.39 42.11 -0.17
C SER A 271 -19.47 41.22 -0.79
N ALA A 272 -20.64 41.32 -0.17
CA ALA A 272 -21.90 40.72 -0.56
C ALA A 272 -22.39 41.19 -1.94
N LEU A 273 -22.99 40.26 -2.69
CA LEU A 273 -24.30 40.34 -3.35
C LEU A 273 -24.65 38.95 -3.89
#